data_AF-A0A2D0NG50-F1
#
_entry.id   AF-A0A2D0NG50-F1
#
_cell.length_a   1.000
_cell.length_b   1.000
_cell.length_c   1.000
_cell.angle_alpha   90.00
_cell.angle_beta   90.00
_cell.angle_gamma   90.00
#
_symmetry.space_group_name_H-M   'P 1'
#
loop_
_entity.id
_entity.type
_entity.pdbx_description
1 polymer ?
#
loop_
_entity_poly.entity_id
_entity_poly.type
_entity_poly.pdbx_seq_one_letter_code
_entity_poly.pdbx_strand_id
1 'polypeptide(L)'
;MPGFMNINLYRWLCWIGLLVIFTPVLPAQITVYPGDANDNGIVNNIDVLYIGYSFGTPGPSRVLTDTDFEPQEAAAAWSDFFPDGTSYASADANGDGLIGTQDLLTVFRNYGATRPPVIPDDFPEPPDGGSQLYMTEDGLPDLIQPGTSFSIPIYLNDVNNPLELNGLAFSFEYDEQVVKEVRLEWAMDWFRADSSWYGLQVPEALDEPQLDIAATRFGDNPVIGGGLLGRVNIIIEDDLIGLLPAPTDTIDVIVSIKKIRGIGKNFEPIPIGGDDYQFTVYHPDAKTNPVTDPDERLFTVYPNPVQEELRIEAQKIIKKIILYDLLGRPMLVESRLDSTEIQLPVMDLPPGLYLLQVQTEGGISSREILIE
;
A
#
# COMPACT_ATOMS: atom_id res chain seq x y z
N MET A 1 76.46 40.98 59.68
CA MET A 1 75.21 40.23 59.45
C MET A 1 74.21 41.15 58.77
N PRO A 2 73.44 40.63 57.81
CA PRO A 2 72.93 41.30 56.61
C PRO A 2 71.44 41.70 56.79
N GLY A 3 70.72 42.35 55.88
CA GLY A 3 71.02 42.68 54.49
C GLY A 3 69.83 43.33 53.76
N PHE A 4 70.12 43.71 52.52
CA PHE A 4 69.26 43.77 51.32
C PHE A 4 67.96 44.59 51.31
N MET A 5 68.08 45.80 50.76
CA MET A 5 67.60 46.19 49.41
C MET A 5 66.43 45.36 48.82
N ASN A 6 65.29 46.01 48.54
CA ASN A 6 64.64 45.87 47.24
C ASN A 6 63.67 47.01 46.92
N ILE A 7 63.94 47.64 45.78
CA ILE A 7 63.08 48.51 44.99
C ILE A 7 62.07 47.61 44.27
N ASN A 8 60.79 47.96 44.24
CA ASN A 8 59.87 47.77 43.09
C ASN A 8 58.53 48.46 43.40
N LEU A 9 58.17 49.55 42.72
CA LEU A 9 57.56 49.65 41.38
C LEU A 9 56.05 49.35 41.35
N TYR A 10 55.33 50.39 40.91
CA TYR A 10 54.01 50.42 40.25
C TYR A 10 52.69 50.35 41.04
N ARG A 11 52.04 51.53 41.01
CA ARG A 11 50.59 51.77 40.86
C ARG A 11 49.98 50.80 39.84
N TRP A 12 48.72 50.40 40.04
CA TRP A 12 47.57 50.69 39.17
C TRP A 12 46.42 49.72 39.50
N LEU A 13 45.23 50.30 39.71
CA LEU A 13 43.96 49.60 39.76
C LEU A 13 43.74 48.85 38.44
N CYS A 14 43.48 47.55 38.51
CA CYS A 14 42.86 46.80 37.41
C CYS A 14 41.59 46.13 37.94
N TRP A 15 40.47 46.85 37.86
CA TRP A 15 39.16 46.23 37.79
C TRP A 15 39.08 45.54 36.42
N ILE A 16 39.25 44.23 36.38
CA ILE A 16 38.90 43.43 35.20
C ILE A 16 37.38 43.30 35.24
N GLY A 17 36.69 44.23 34.57
CA GLY A 17 35.31 44.03 34.17
C GLY A 17 35.28 42.89 33.16
N LEU A 18 34.66 41.77 33.53
CA LEU A 18 34.35 40.68 32.62
C LEU A 18 33.31 41.20 31.62
N LEU A 19 33.76 41.69 30.47
CA LEU A 19 32.88 42.06 29.37
C LEU A 19 32.41 40.74 28.73
N VAL A 20 31.26 40.22 29.20
CA VAL A 20 30.57 39.13 28.52
C VAL A 20 30.01 39.70 27.23
N ILE A 21 30.72 39.49 26.13
CA ILE A 21 30.20 39.73 24.79
C ILE A 21 29.15 38.62 24.58
N PHE A 22 27.88 38.95 24.79
CA PHE A 22 26.80 38.21 24.15
C PHE A 22 26.92 38.50 22.65
N THR A 23 27.61 37.65 21.91
CA THR A 23 27.34 37.53 20.49
C THR A 23 25.89 37.04 20.39
N PRO A 24 24.93 37.81 19.83
CA PRO A 24 23.67 37.20 19.47
C PRO A 24 24.02 36.10 18.48
N VAL A 25 23.86 34.85 18.90
CA VAL A 25 23.74 33.75 17.95
C VAL A 25 22.48 34.10 17.18
N LEU A 26 22.64 34.60 15.95
CA LEU A 26 21.50 34.69 15.04
C LEU A 26 20.93 33.26 15.00
N PRO A 27 19.65 33.04 15.33
CA PRO A 27 19.05 31.73 15.12
C PRO A 27 19.40 31.29 13.70
N ALA A 28 19.88 30.05 13.58
CA ALA A 28 20.23 29.48 12.28
C ALA A 28 19.03 29.66 11.36
N GLN A 29 19.24 30.34 10.23
CA GLN A 29 18.25 30.47 9.19
C GLN A 29 18.08 29.08 8.58
N ILE A 30 16.85 28.57 8.58
CA ILE A 30 16.54 27.28 7.97
C ILE A 30 16.10 27.58 6.53
N THR A 31 16.78 26.97 5.58
CA THR A 31 16.37 26.97 4.18
C THR A 31 15.39 25.80 4.00
N VAL A 32 14.19 26.10 3.53
CA VAL A 32 13.15 25.11 3.23
C VAL A 32 12.89 25.09 1.73
N TYR A 33 12.47 23.94 1.22
CA TYR A 33 12.07 23.76 -0.17
C TYR A 33 10.61 23.30 -0.18
N PRO A 34 9.68 24.10 -0.73
CA PRO A 34 8.26 23.78 -0.67
C PRO A 34 7.93 22.38 -1.19
N GLY A 35 7.39 21.52 -0.33
CA GLY A 35 6.99 20.15 -0.64
C GLY A 35 7.96 19.08 -0.14
N ASP A 36 9.23 19.42 0.13
CA ASP A 36 10.26 18.52 0.68
C ASP A 36 10.23 18.60 2.22
N ALA A 37 9.20 17.97 2.80
CA ALA A 37 8.85 18.11 4.21
C ALA A 37 9.77 17.31 5.14
N ASN A 38 10.43 16.28 4.62
CA ASN A 38 11.47 15.54 5.34
C ASN A 38 12.89 16.06 5.08
N ASP A 39 13.02 17.14 4.27
CA ASP A 39 14.28 17.81 3.91
C ASP A 39 15.32 16.87 3.27
N ASN A 40 14.88 15.78 2.64
CA ASN A 40 15.75 14.76 2.05
C ASN A 40 16.20 15.12 0.62
N GLY A 41 15.62 16.15 0.01
CA GLY A 41 15.98 16.63 -1.33
C GLY A 41 15.21 16.04 -2.49
N ILE A 42 14.14 15.30 -2.23
CA ILE A 42 13.19 14.85 -3.24
C ILE A 42 11.77 14.99 -2.70
N VAL A 43 10.90 15.64 -3.45
CA VAL A 43 9.47 15.71 -3.12
C VAL A 43 8.79 14.43 -3.57
N ASN A 44 8.27 13.64 -2.64
CA ASN A 44 7.55 12.40 -2.94
C ASN A 44 6.38 12.13 -1.97
N ASN A 45 5.86 10.90 -1.98
CA ASN A 45 4.71 10.51 -1.15
C ASN A 45 5.05 10.42 0.35
N ILE A 46 6.33 10.33 0.73
CA ILE A 46 6.78 10.30 2.13
C ILE A 46 6.54 11.66 2.81
N ASP A 47 6.70 12.77 2.08
CA ASP A 47 6.49 14.13 2.60
C ASP A 47 5.06 14.35 3.14
N VAL A 48 4.09 13.65 2.56
CA VAL A 48 2.70 13.65 3.04
C VAL A 48 2.61 13.16 4.49
N LEU A 49 3.43 12.20 4.89
CA LEU A 49 3.44 11.65 6.25
C LEU A 49 3.91 12.70 7.26
N TYR A 50 4.96 13.46 6.92
CA TYR A 50 5.51 14.53 7.75
C TYR A 50 4.49 15.66 7.97
N ILE A 51 3.86 16.12 6.89
CA ILE A 51 2.84 17.18 6.94
C ILE A 51 1.59 16.71 7.68
N GLY A 52 1.12 15.47 7.41
CA GLY A 52 -0.05 14.91 8.10
C GLY A 52 0.14 14.80 9.60
N TYR A 53 1.27 14.24 10.04
CA TYR A 53 1.58 14.10 11.47
C TYR A 53 1.68 15.43 12.20
N SER A 54 2.21 16.47 11.55
CA SER A 54 2.39 17.81 12.13
C SER A 54 1.20 18.76 11.90
N PHE A 55 0.13 18.26 11.27
CA PHE A 55 -1.03 19.05 10.85
C PHE A 55 -1.68 19.84 12.00
N GLY A 56 -1.99 21.11 11.74
CA GLY A 56 -2.60 22.04 12.68
C GLY A 56 -1.62 22.73 13.62
N THR A 57 -0.32 22.43 13.53
CA THR A 57 0.71 23.11 14.32
C THR A 57 1.00 24.50 13.76
N PRO A 58 0.83 25.58 14.55
CA PRO A 58 1.22 26.93 14.15
C PRO A 58 2.71 27.17 14.42
N GLY A 59 3.32 28.05 13.64
CA GLY A 59 4.69 28.50 13.82
C GLY A 59 4.96 29.84 13.13
N PRO A 60 6.22 30.27 13.07
CA PRO A 60 6.59 31.51 12.40
C PRO A 60 6.38 31.42 10.88
N SER A 61 5.61 32.35 10.31
CA SER A 61 5.46 32.48 8.85
C SER A 61 6.75 32.98 8.20
N ARG A 62 6.97 32.58 6.94
CA ARG A 62 8.04 33.11 6.08
C ARG A 62 7.70 34.53 5.61
N VAL A 63 8.73 35.33 5.30
CA VAL A 63 8.55 36.69 4.75
C VAL A 63 7.96 36.65 3.35
N LEU A 64 8.32 35.62 2.58
CA LEU A 64 7.74 35.29 1.29
C LEU A 64 6.97 33.98 1.46
N THR A 65 5.67 34.03 1.22
CA THR A 65 4.79 32.86 1.18
C THR A 65 4.61 32.45 -0.27
N ASP A 66 5.37 31.46 -0.72
CA ASP A 66 5.34 30.93 -2.09
C ASP A 66 5.47 29.40 -2.05
N THR A 67 4.96 28.74 -3.08
CA THR A 67 4.94 27.29 -3.23
C THR A 67 5.86 26.82 -4.37
N ASP A 68 6.64 27.71 -5.00
CA ASP A 68 7.65 27.35 -5.99
C ASP A 68 8.81 26.57 -5.35
N PHE A 69 9.25 25.48 -5.98
CA PHE A 69 10.38 24.64 -5.50
C PHE A 69 11.72 25.34 -5.70
N GLU A 70 11.99 26.31 -4.85
CA GLU A 70 13.22 27.11 -4.79
C GLU A 70 13.59 27.31 -3.31
N PRO A 71 14.87 27.56 -2.98
CA PRO A 71 15.28 27.77 -1.60
C PRO A 71 14.57 28.98 -1.00
N GLN A 72 13.85 28.76 0.10
CA GLN A 72 13.16 29.81 0.83
C GLN A 72 13.63 29.85 2.28
N GLU A 73 13.87 31.05 2.78
CA GLU A 73 14.43 31.22 4.11
C GLU A 73 13.34 31.44 5.17
N ALA A 74 13.36 30.62 6.22
CA ALA A 74 12.57 30.87 7.42
C ALA A 74 13.24 31.96 8.27
N ALA A 75 12.58 33.13 8.38
CA ALA A 75 13.12 34.29 9.11
C ALA A 75 13.23 34.07 10.63
N ALA A 76 12.46 33.12 11.17
CA ALA A 76 12.54 32.67 12.54
C ALA A 76 12.48 31.14 12.56
N ALA A 77 13.30 30.53 13.42
CA ALA A 77 13.32 29.09 13.59
C ALA A 77 12.03 28.62 14.27
N TRP A 78 11.45 27.55 13.74
CA TRP A 78 10.42 26.78 14.44
C TRP A 78 11.03 26.14 15.69
N SER A 79 10.25 26.04 16.76
CA SER A 79 10.65 25.35 18.00
C SER A 79 10.52 23.83 17.92
N ASP A 80 9.71 23.36 16.97
CA ASP A 80 9.26 21.99 16.87
C ASP A 80 10.03 21.25 15.79
N PHE A 81 10.36 20.00 16.11
CA PHE A 81 11.19 19.12 15.30
C PHE A 81 10.60 17.72 15.30
N PHE A 82 10.74 17.03 14.17
CA PHE A 82 10.47 15.61 14.06
C PHE A 82 11.53 14.80 14.83
N PRO A 83 11.26 13.52 15.19
CA PRO A 83 12.22 12.70 15.94
C PRO A 83 13.58 12.48 15.26
N ASP A 84 13.63 12.58 13.93
CA ASP A 84 14.85 12.52 13.12
C ASP A 84 15.67 13.83 13.16
N GLY A 85 15.14 14.89 13.79
CA GLY A 85 15.77 16.20 13.90
C GLY A 85 15.36 17.20 12.80
N THR A 86 14.50 16.79 11.85
CA THR A 86 13.99 17.67 10.81
C THR A 86 13.09 18.74 11.41
N SER A 87 13.17 19.99 10.94
CA SER A 87 12.36 21.08 11.47
C SER A 87 10.94 21.05 10.90
N TYR A 88 9.95 21.37 11.72
CA TYR A 88 8.56 21.55 11.26
C TYR A 88 8.40 22.67 10.23
N ALA A 89 9.38 23.58 10.13
CA ALA A 89 9.44 24.58 9.07
C ALA A 89 9.36 23.97 7.66
N SER A 90 9.93 22.77 7.45
CA SER A 90 9.89 22.08 6.14
C SER A 90 8.49 21.56 5.81
N ALA A 91 7.66 21.26 6.82
CA ALA A 91 6.28 20.83 6.64
C ALA A 91 5.31 22.00 6.41
N ASP A 92 5.66 23.23 6.79
CA ASP A 92 4.99 24.49 6.38
C ASP A 92 5.45 24.88 4.97
N ALA A 93 5.12 24.03 4.00
CA ALA A 93 5.57 24.13 2.61
C ALA A 93 5.11 25.43 1.91
N ASN A 94 3.92 25.95 2.23
CA ASN A 94 3.43 27.23 1.71
C ASN A 94 3.97 28.43 2.50
N GLY A 95 4.47 28.21 3.72
CA GLY A 95 5.16 29.21 4.54
C GLY A 95 4.27 30.15 5.31
N ASP A 96 2.97 29.87 5.38
CA ASP A 96 2.01 30.78 5.99
C ASP A 96 2.05 30.75 7.52
N GLY A 97 2.86 29.86 8.10
CA GLY A 97 3.02 29.69 9.55
C GLY A 97 1.98 28.76 10.16
N LEU A 98 1.25 27.98 9.35
CA LEU A 98 0.32 26.96 9.82
C LEU A 98 0.39 25.72 8.93
N ILE A 99 0.88 24.61 9.48
CA ILE A 99 0.90 23.34 8.76
C ILE A 99 -0.53 22.86 8.54
N GLY A 100 -0.96 22.75 7.29
CA GLY A 100 -2.33 22.46 6.92
C GLY A 100 -2.49 21.88 5.52
N THR A 101 -3.70 21.97 4.98
CA THR A 101 -4.03 21.36 3.69
C THR A 101 -3.30 22.01 2.51
N GLN A 102 -2.96 23.29 2.62
CA GLN A 102 -2.24 23.99 1.55
C GLN A 102 -0.82 23.46 1.37
N ASP A 103 -0.20 22.92 2.43
CA ASP A 103 1.11 22.28 2.38
C ASP A 103 1.04 20.92 1.68
N LEU A 104 0.01 20.12 1.99
CA LEU A 104 -0.27 18.86 1.28
C LEU A 104 -0.47 19.08 -0.23
N LEU A 105 -1.15 20.15 -0.63
CA LEU A 105 -1.30 20.52 -2.04
C LEU A 105 0.03 20.96 -2.66
N THR A 106 0.95 21.51 -1.87
CA THR A 106 2.28 21.93 -2.33
C THR A 106 3.17 20.72 -2.63
N VAL A 107 3.07 19.64 -1.85
CA VAL A 107 3.71 18.35 -2.18
C VAL A 107 3.25 17.86 -3.55
N PHE A 108 1.94 17.85 -3.81
CA PHE A 108 1.42 17.44 -5.12
C PHE A 108 1.90 18.37 -6.26
N ARG A 109 1.95 19.69 -6.01
CA ARG A 109 2.42 20.67 -7.00
C ARG A 109 3.86 20.42 -7.42
N ASN A 110 4.72 20.11 -6.45
CA ASN A 110 6.17 19.96 -6.66
C ASN A 110 6.62 18.51 -6.70
N TYR A 111 5.69 17.56 -6.87
CA TYR A 111 5.98 16.14 -6.83
C TYR A 111 7.07 15.76 -7.85
N GLY A 112 8.11 15.08 -7.39
CA GLY A 112 9.29 14.71 -8.17
C GLY A 112 10.33 15.81 -8.38
N ALA A 113 10.13 17.01 -7.82
CA ALA A 113 11.18 18.01 -7.77
C ALA A 113 12.33 17.51 -6.89
N THR A 114 13.57 17.77 -7.32
CA THR A 114 14.78 17.31 -6.62
C THR A 114 15.81 18.41 -6.45
N ARG A 115 16.60 18.31 -5.39
CA ARG A 115 17.76 19.16 -5.13
C ARG A 115 18.91 18.34 -4.53
N PRO A 116 20.18 18.60 -4.88
CA PRO A 116 21.31 17.96 -4.22
C PRO A 116 21.58 18.52 -2.80
N PRO A 117 22.00 17.68 -1.83
CA PRO A 117 22.07 16.22 -1.91
C PRO A 117 20.66 15.60 -1.78
N VAL A 118 20.44 14.51 -2.51
CA VAL A 118 19.30 13.63 -2.29
C VAL A 118 19.73 12.57 -1.28
N ILE A 119 19.02 12.49 -0.16
CA ILE A 119 19.17 11.48 0.88
C ILE A 119 18.06 10.46 0.67
N PRO A 120 18.38 9.19 0.35
CA PRO A 120 17.35 8.19 0.12
C PRO A 120 16.45 7.98 1.33
N ASP A 121 15.16 7.80 1.09
CA ASP A 121 14.21 7.37 2.10
C ASP A 121 14.54 5.98 2.65
N ASP A 122 14.18 5.77 3.92
CA ASP A 122 14.38 4.51 4.63
C ASP A 122 13.09 3.68 4.65
N PHE A 123 13.19 2.44 4.19
CA PHE A 123 12.09 1.48 4.10
C PHE A 123 12.41 0.27 4.98
N PRO A 124 12.12 0.33 6.30
CA PRO A 124 12.51 -0.74 7.22
C PRO A 124 11.67 -1.99 6.98
N GLU A 125 12.34 -3.11 6.73
CA GLU A 125 11.71 -4.42 6.61
C GLU A 125 11.30 -4.97 7.99
N PRO A 126 10.12 -5.60 8.10
CA PRO A 126 9.69 -6.24 9.33
C PRO A 126 10.54 -7.48 9.65
N PRO A 127 10.63 -7.89 10.93
CA PRO A 127 11.13 -9.22 11.27
C PRO A 127 10.21 -10.30 10.69
N ASP A 128 10.69 -11.55 10.62
CA ASP A 128 9.90 -12.69 10.18
C ASP A 128 8.55 -12.78 10.92
N GLY A 129 7.44 -12.82 10.17
CA GLY A 129 6.08 -12.82 10.72
C GLY A 129 5.63 -11.47 11.30
N GLY A 130 6.34 -10.39 10.98
CA GLY A 130 5.95 -9.02 11.30
C GLY A 130 4.84 -8.49 10.40
N SER A 131 4.67 -7.16 10.40
CA SER A 131 3.53 -6.54 9.72
C SER A 131 3.68 -6.56 8.20
N GLN A 132 2.58 -6.73 7.48
CA GLN A 132 2.62 -6.86 6.02
C GLN A 132 1.40 -6.21 5.36
N LEU A 133 1.66 -5.53 4.24
CA LEU A 133 0.67 -5.25 3.22
C LEU A 133 0.60 -6.43 2.27
N TYR A 134 -0.56 -7.07 2.16
CA TYR A 134 -0.72 -8.25 1.32
C TYR A 134 -1.97 -8.18 0.45
N MET A 135 -1.88 -8.83 -0.71
CA MET A 135 -2.96 -8.95 -1.68
C MET A 135 -3.67 -10.29 -1.53
N THR A 136 -4.96 -10.36 -1.87
CA THR A 136 -5.68 -11.64 -1.97
C THR A 136 -6.29 -11.83 -3.35
N GLU A 137 -6.47 -13.08 -3.76
CA GLU A 137 -7.07 -13.45 -5.06
C GLU A 137 -8.56 -13.06 -5.18
N ASP A 138 -9.17 -12.56 -4.10
CA ASP A 138 -10.57 -12.16 -4.03
C ASP A 138 -10.88 -11.01 -5.00
N GLY A 139 -11.50 -11.33 -6.13
CA GLY A 139 -11.89 -10.34 -7.13
C GLY A 139 -11.18 -10.49 -8.47
N LEU A 140 -10.30 -11.49 -8.61
CA LEU A 140 -9.75 -11.87 -9.91
C LEU A 140 -10.79 -12.60 -10.77
N PRO A 141 -10.93 -12.23 -12.05
CA PRO A 141 -11.67 -13.02 -13.02
C PRO A 141 -11.00 -14.37 -13.30
N ASP A 142 -11.79 -15.39 -13.62
CA ASP A 142 -11.29 -16.71 -14.06
C ASP A 142 -10.42 -16.64 -15.33
N LEU A 143 -10.62 -15.58 -16.14
CA LEU A 143 -9.89 -15.33 -17.36
C LEU A 143 -9.57 -13.84 -17.46
N ILE A 144 -8.29 -13.52 -17.54
CA ILE A 144 -7.78 -12.16 -17.74
C ILE A 144 -7.25 -12.05 -19.17
N GLN A 145 -7.78 -11.12 -19.94
CA GLN A 145 -7.42 -10.86 -21.33
C GLN A 145 -7.14 -9.36 -21.54
N PRO A 146 -6.52 -8.96 -22.66
CA PRO A 146 -6.40 -7.54 -23.03
C PRO A 146 -7.71 -6.76 -22.85
N GLY A 147 -7.63 -5.60 -22.22
CA GLY A 147 -8.78 -4.75 -21.89
C GLY A 147 -9.63 -5.19 -20.68
N THR A 148 -9.28 -6.29 -20.02
CA THR A 148 -9.95 -6.70 -18.78
C THR A 148 -9.64 -5.70 -17.67
N SER A 149 -10.66 -5.36 -16.89
CA SER A 149 -10.50 -4.60 -15.65
C SER A 149 -10.96 -5.44 -14.45
N PHE A 150 -10.18 -5.40 -13.38
CA PHE A 150 -10.47 -6.12 -12.15
C PHE A 150 -9.90 -5.39 -10.93
N SER A 151 -10.23 -5.86 -9.74
CA SER A 151 -9.82 -5.23 -8.48
C SER A 151 -9.24 -6.25 -7.52
N ILE A 152 -8.02 -6.01 -7.03
CA ILE A 152 -7.36 -6.83 -6.00
C ILE A 152 -7.44 -6.08 -4.65
N PRO A 153 -8.00 -6.67 -3.58
CA PRO A 153 -7.99 -6.07 -2.26
C PRO A 153 -6.58 -6.12 -1.65
N ILE A 154 -6.19 -5.02 -0.99
CA ILE A 154 -4.98 -4.92 -0.17
C ILE A 154 -5.40 -4.87 1.29
N TYR A 155 -4.78 -5.72 2.09
CA TYR A 155 -4.93 -5.77 3.54
C TYR A 155 -3.65 -5.30 4.22
N LEU A 156 -3.77 -4.65 5.39
CA LEU A 156 -2.65 -4.41 6.30
C LEU A 156 -2.89 -5.22 7.58
N ASN A 157 -2.06 -6.24 7.82
CA ASN A 157 -2.20 -7.21 8.92
C ASN A 157 -3.60 -7.87 9.01
N ASP A 158 -3.71 -8.89 9.86
CA ASP A 158 -5.03 -9.42 10.22
C ASP A 158 -5.67 -8.59 11.36
N VAL A 159 -6.99 -8.71 11.51
CA VAL A 159 -7.75 -8.02 12.57
C VAL A 159 -7.35 -8.45 13.99
N ASN A 160 -6.66 -9.58 14.14
CA ASN A 160 -6.25 -10.14 15.43
C ASN A 160 -4.86 -9.62 15.86
N ASN A 161 -4.10 -9.01 14.95
CA ASN A 161 -2.80 -8.40 15.17
C ASN A 161 -2.80 -6.92 14.74
N PRO A 162 -3.64 -6.06 15.36
CA PRO A 162 -3.80 -4.68 14.94
C PRO A 162 -2.56 -3.83 15.23
N LEU A 163 -2.36 -2.82 14.39
CA LEU A 163 -1.31 -1.80 14.52
C LEU A 163 -1.90 -0.46 14.91
N GLU A 164 -1.11 0.34 15.62
CA GLU A 164 -1.38 1.76 15.86
C GLU A 164 -0.74 2.60 14.74
N LEU A 165 -1.51 2.91 13.69
CA LEU A 165 -1.02 3.57 12.48
C LEU A 165 -1.47 5.03 12.41
N ASN A 166 -0.54 5.96 12.23
CA ASN A 166 -0.80 7.37 11.93
C ASN A 166 -0.76 7.65 10.43
N GLY A 167 0.12 6.99 9.68
CA GLY A 167 0.24 7.19 8.25
C GLY A 167 1.02 6.08 7.57
N LEU A 168 0.79 5.91 6.29
CA LEU A 168 1.35 4.87 5.45
C LEU A 168 1.58 5.43 4.04
N ALA A 169 2.78 5.23 3.52
CA ALA A 169 3.13 5.49 2.14
C ALA A 169 3.76 4.23 1.53
N PHE A 170 3.49 3.96 0.27
CA PHE A 170 4.06 2.83 -0.48
C PHE A 170 3.94 3.07 -1.99
N SER A 171 4.68 2.30 -2.76
CA SER A 171 4.63 2.27 -4.22
C SER A 171 4.01 0.95 -4.68
N PHE A 172 3.08 1.01 -5.63
CA PHE A 172 2.56 -0.16 -6.32
C PHE A 172 3.22 -0.24 -7.70
N GLU A 173 4.12 -1.20 -7.87
CA GLU A 173 4.91 -1.41 -9.10
C GLU A 173 4.21 -2.40 -10.04
N TYR A 174 4.24 -2.11 -11.33
CA TYR A 174 3.64 -2.93 -12.38
C TYR A 174 4.41 -2.78 -13.70
N ASP A 175 4.15 -3.68 -14.66
CA ASP A 175 4.70 -3.57 -16.01
C ASP A 175 3.75 -2.75 -16.90
N GLU A 176 4.14 -1.52 -17.24
CA GLU A 176 3.38 -0.61 -18.12
C GLU A 176 3.18 -1.14 -19.54
N GLN A 177 3.95 -2.15 -19.98
CA GLN A 177 3.73 -2.80 -21.27
C GLN A 177 2.48 -3.69 -21.27
N VAL A 178 2.05 -4.14 -20.09
CA VAL A 178 0.93 -5.07 -19.92
C VAL A 178 -0.24 -4.45 -19.16
N VAL A 179 0.05 -3.57 -18.20
CA VAL A 179 -0.92 -2.89 -17.35
C VAL A 179 -1.05 -1.45 -17.81
N LYS A 180 -2.24 -1.07 -18.23
CA LYS A 180 -2.58 0.24 -18.77
C LYS A 180 -2.85 1.28 -17.69
N GLU A 181 -3.52 0.88 -16.62
CA GLU A 181 -3.90 1.79 -15.54
C GLU A 181 -3.98 1.04 -14.22
N VAL A 182 -3.49 1.70 -13.17
CA VAL A 182 -3.61 1.25 -11.79
C VAL A 182 -4.16 2.39 -10.93
N ARG A 183 -5.13 2.10 -10.07
CA ARG A 183 -5.67 3.06 -9.11
C ARG A 183 -6.09 2.39 -7.82
N LEU A 184 -5.73 2.97 -6.67
CA LEU A 184 -6.22 2.51 -5.37
C LEU A 184 -7.56 3.18 -5.02
N GLU A 185 -8.53 2.37 -4.64
CA GLU A 185 -9.75 2.80 -3.96
C GLU A 185 -9.67 2.44 -2.48
N TRP A 186 -9.44 3.46 -1.66
CA TRP A 186 -9.38 3.33 -0.21
C TRP A 186 -10.70 2.79 0.37
N ALA A 187 -10.62 1.81 1.26
CA ALA A 187 -11.78 1.33 2.00
C ALA A 187 -12.27 2.38 3.01
N MET A 188 -13.57 2.41 3.29
CA MET A 188 -14.13 3.19 4.40
C MET A 188 -14.22 2.29 5.63
N ASP A 189 -13.06 1.97 6.19
CA ASP A 189 -12.90 1.04 7.30
C ASP A 189 -11.98 1.65 8.38
N TRP A 190 -11.34 0.84 9.20
CA TRP A 190 -10.52 1.22 10.36
C TRP A 190 -9.64 2.47 10.15
N PHE A 191 -8.89 2.59 9.04
CA PHE A 191 -8.03 3.76 8.79
C PHE A 191 -8.81 5.05 8.48
N ARG A 192 -9.94 4.91 7.77
CA ARG A 192 -10.81 6.01 7.27
C ARG A 192 -12.19 6.01 7.94
N ALA A 193 -12.25 5.57 9.20
CA ALA A 193 -13.49 5.47 9.94
C ALA A 193 -14.12 6.84 10.24
N ASP A 194 -13.33 7.92 10.10
CA ASP A 194 -13.75 9.31 10.24
C ASP A 194 -13.14 10.19 9.11
N SER A 195 -13.32 11.51 9.21
CA SER A 195 -12.83 12.49 8.23
C SER A 195 -11.45 13.08 8.55
N SER A 196 -10.73 12.58 9.56
CA SER A 196 -9.46 13.15 10.04
C SER A 196 -8.25 12.53 9.35
N TRP A 197 -8.27 12.50 8.01
CA TRP A 197 -7.22 11.90 7.19
C TRP A 197 -7.12 12.59 5.83
N TYR A 198 -5.98 12.38 5.16
CA TYR A 198 -5.73 12.76 3.77
C TYR A 198 -5.10 11.59 3.02
N GLY A 199 -5.36 11.52 1.70
CA GLY A 199 -4.75 10.54 0.82
C GLY A 199 -4.24 11.17 -0.46
N LEU A 200 -3.07 10.73 -0.90
CA LEU A 200 -2.40 11.09 -2.14
C LEU A 200 -2.22 9.84 -3.00
N GLN A 201 -2.41 10.00 -4.31
CA GLN A 201 -2.04 9.00 -5.31
C GLN A 201 -1.44 9.71 -6.51
N VAL A 202 -0.25 9.29 -6.94
CA VAL A 202 0.46 9.84 -8.10
C VAL A 202 0.83 8.68 -9.04
N PRO A 203 0.13 8.51 -10.19
CA PRO A 203 0.51 7.53 -11.19
C PRO A 203 1.77 7.99 -11.95
N GLU A 204 2.52 7.03 -12.50
CA GLU A 204 3.74 7.28 -13.29
C GLU A 204 4.73 8.19 -12.53
N ALA A 205 4.82 7.95 -11.21
CA ALA A 205 5.60 8.79 -10.32
C ALA A 205 7.09 8.70 -10.68
N LEU A 206 7.74 9.88 -10.83
CA LEU A 206 9.17 9.99 -11.11
C LEU A 206 9.63 9.34 -12.43
N ASP A 207 8.75 9.27 -13.43
CA ASP A 207 8.98 8.56 -14.70
C ASP A 207 9.22 7.04 -14.51
N GLU A 208 8.76 6.46 -13.38
CA GLU A 208 8.76 5.02 -13.12
C GLU A 208 7.35 4.44 -13.30
N PRO A 209 7.20 3.18 -13.79
CA PRO A 209 5.91 2.50 -13.97
C PRO A 209 5.35 2.02 -12.62
N GLN A 210 5.07 2.97 -11.74
CA GLN A 210 4.54 2.76 -10.41
C GLN A 210 3.43 3.75 -10.07
N LEU A 211 2.57 3.35 -9.14
CA LEU A 211 1.60 4.22 -8.49
C LEU A 211 2.09 4.52 -7.07
N ASP A 212 2.49 5.75 -6.81
CA ASP A 212 2.87 6.20 -5.46
C ASP A 212 1.65 6.60 -4.66
N ILE A 213 1.54 6.04 -3.46
CA ILE A 213 0.38 6.14 -2.59
C ILE A 213 0.85 6.66 -1.24
N ALA A 214 0.09 7.58 -0.65
CA ALA A 214 0.20 7.92 0.76
C ALA A 214 -1.17 8.14 1.38
N ALA A 215 -1.32 7.76 2.64
CA ALA A 215 -2.42 8.16 3.49
C ALA A 215 -1.92 8.51 4.87
N THR A 216 -2.44 9.58 5.45
CA THR A 216 -1.99 10.11 6.74
C THR A 216 -3.17 10.64 7.53
N ARG A 217 -3.08 10.51 8.85
CA ARG A 217 -4.01 11.10 9.82
C ARG A 217 -3.58 12.54 10.09
N PHE A 218 -4.53 13.41 10.42
CA PHE A 218 -4.19 14.78 10.85
C PHE A 218 -3.74 14.81 12.30
N GLY A 219 -2.51 15.26 12.54
CA GLY A 219 -1.86 15.31 13.84
C GLY A 219 -1.35 13.93 14.30
N ASP A 220 -0.75 13.86 15.50
CA ASP A 220 -0.45 12.61 16.20
C ASP A 220 -1.75 11.93 16.71
N ASN A 221 -2.55 11.44 15.76
CA ASN A 221 -3.85 10.81 15.97
C ASN A 221 -3.88 9.41 15.31
N PRO A 222 -3.01 8.49 15.73
CA PRO A 222 -2.99 7.14 15.17
C PRO A 222 -4.27 6.39 15.48
N VAL A 223 -4.62 5.46 14.59
CA VAL A 223 -5.76 4.56 14.75
C VAL A 223 -5.27 3.13 14.95
N ILE A 224 -5.91 2.42 15.88
CA ILE A 224 -5.61 1.02 16.13
C ILE A 224 -6.48 0.16 15.23
N GLY A 225 -5.87 -0.60 14.33
CA GLY A 225 -6.60 -1.48 13.42
C GLY A 225 -5.72 -2.34 12.55
N GLY A 226 -6.38 -3.15 11.72
CA GLY A 226 -5.80 -4.05 10.74
C GLY A 226 -6.93 -4.62 9.89
N GLY A 227 -6.64 -5.07 8.68
CA GLY A 227 -7.63 -5.54 7.73
C GLY A 227 -7.62 -4.75 6.42
N LEU A 228 -8.78 -4.67 5.75
CA LEU A 228 -8.88 -4.11 4.39
C LEU A 228 -8.45 -2.64 4.38
N LEU A 229 -7.39 -2.34 3.61
CA LEU A 229 -6.91 -0.99 3.38
C LEU A 229 -7.65 -0.35 2.19
N GLY A 230 -7.85 -1.12 1.14
CA GLY A 230 -8.48 -0.67 -0.10
C GLY A 230 -8.44 -1.74 -1.18
N ARG A 231 -8.81 -1.35 -2.39
CA ARG A 231 -8.77 -2.19 -3.58
C ARG A 231 -7.97 -1.50 -4.67
N VAL A 232 -6.98 -2.20 -5.21
CA VAL A 232 -6.27 -1.73 -6.40
C VAL A 232 -7.05 -2.19 -7.62
N ASN A 233 -7.57 -1.22 -8.37
CA ASN A 233 -8.18 -1.42 -9.66
C ASN A 233 -7.09 -1.44 -10.72
N ILE A 234 -7.08 -2.49 -11.54
CA ILE A 234 -6.11 -2.73 -12.59
C ILE A 234 -6.87 -2.81 -13.92
N ILE A 235 -6.33 -2.19 -14.96
CA ILE A 235 -6.79 -2.31 -16.34
C ILE A 235 -5.63 -2.87 -17.17
N ILE A 236 -5.86 -3.99 -17.85
CA ILE A 236 -4.88 -4.60 -18.77
C ILE A 236 -4.90 -3.86 -20.11
N GLU A 237 -3.73 -3.66 -20.71
CA GLU A 237 -3.60 -3.03 -22.03
C GLU A 237 -4.42 -3.76 -23.09
N ASP A 238 -5.08 -2.99 -23.96
CA ASP A 238 -5.96 -3.47 -25.01
C ASP A 238 -5.15 -4.02 -26.20
N ASP A 239 -3.98 -3.43 -26.49
CA ASP A 239 -3.09 -3.82 -27.59
C ASP A 239 -1.84 -4.57 -27.10
N LEU A 240 -2.05 -5.86 -26.79
CA LEU A 240 -0.97 -6.79 -26.44
C LEU A 240 -0.56 -7.69 -27.61
N ILE A 241 -0.92 -7.36 -28.86
CA ILE A 241 -0.71 -8.22 -30.03
C ILE A 241 0.79 -8.56 -30.24
N GLY A 242 1.68 -7.62 -29.92
CA GLY A 242 3.13 -7.85 -30.01
C GLY A 242 3.69 -8.82 -28.95
N LEU A 243 2.99 -8.95 -27.82
CA LEU A 243 3.39 -9.81 -26.69
C LEU A 243 2.62 -11.15 -26.69
N LEU A 244 1.45 -11.19 -27.32
CA LEU A 244 0.58 -12.36 -27.49
C LEU A 244 0.35 -12.62 -28.99
N PRO A 245 1.34 -13.12 -29.75
CA PRO A 245 1.20 -13.32 -31.19
C PRO A 245 0.37 -14.57 -31.59
N ALA A 246 0.23 -15.57 -30.71
CA ALA A 246 -0.52 -16.79 -30.98
C ALA A 246 -1.65 -17.03 -29.94
N PRO A 247 -2.75 -17.70 -30.32
CA PRO A 247 -3.89 -17.96 -29.43
C PRO A 247 -3.61 -18.79 -28.17
N THR A 248 -2.45 -19.46 -28.12
CA THR A 248 -1.98 -20.24 -26.97
C THR A 248 -1.09 -19.45 -26.04
N ASP A 249 -0.71 -18.24 -26.42
CA ASP A 249 0.26 -17.46 -25.68
C ASP A 249 -0.37 -16.87 -24.42
N THR A 250 0.47 -16.74 -23.41
CA THR A 250 0.14 -16.16 -22.12
C THR A 250 1.30 -15.30 -21.63
N ILE A 251 0.99 -14.29 -20.83
CA ILE A 251 1.97 -13.46 -20.14
C ILE A 251 1.73 -13.60 -18.64
N ASP A 252 2.76 -13.99 -17.91
CA ASP A 252 2.75 -13.91 -16.45
C ASP A 252 3.11 -12.49 -16.03
N VAL A 253 2.21 -11.83 -15.33
CA VAL A 253 2.35 -10.46 -14.83
C VAL A 253 2.57 -10.52 -13.33
N ILE A 254 3.58 -9.81 -12.85
CA ILE A 254 3.83 -9.61 -11.43
C ILE A 254 3.53 -8.15 -11.10
N VAL A 255 2.75 -7.96 -10.05
CA VAL A 255 2.53 -6.65 -9.42
C VAL A 255 3.01 -6.69 -7.99
N SER A 256 3.52 -5.57 -7.51
CA SER A 256 4.32 -5.54 -6.29
C SER A 256 4.01 -4.33 -5.43
N ILE A 257 3.88 -4.54 -4.11
CA ILE A 257 3.84 -3.46 -3.12
C ILE A 257 5.25 -3.28 -2.57
N LYS A 258 5.89 -2.13 -2.84
CA LYS A 258 7.28 -1.82 -2.47
C LYS A 258 7.38 -0.44 -1.82
N LYS A 259 8.60 -0.06 -1.42
CA LYS A 259 8.95 1.27 -0.88
C LYS A 259 8.00 1.71 0.26
N ILE A 260 7.79 0.83 1.24
CA ILE A 260 6.76 1.01 2.27
C ILE A 260 7.32 1.78 3.47
N ARG A 261 6.64 2.86 3.85
CA ARG A 261 6.90 3.63 5.07
C ARG A 261 5.63 3.74 5.90
N GLY A 262 5.61 3.03 7.03
CA GLY A 262 4.59 3.20 8.07
C GLY A 262 5.07 4.13 9.19
N ILE A 263 4.20 5.02 9.67
CA ILE A 263 4.43 5.82 10.88
C ILE A 263 3.31 5.59 11.87
N GLY A 264 3.68 5.43 13.14
CA GLY A 264 2.78 5.25 14.26
C GLY A 264 2.68 6.51 15.12
N LYS A 265 2.35 6.28 16.40
CA LYS A 265 2.34 7.33 17.42
C LYS A 265 3.71 7.98 17.58
N ASN A 266 3.74 9.27 17.91
CA ASN A 266 4.97 10.04 18.09
C ASN A 266 5.91 10.03 16.86
N PHE A 267 5.37 9.73 15.67
CA PHE A 267 6.14 9.56 14.43
C PHE A 267 7.13 8.37 14.46
N GLU A 268 6.90 7.39 15.32
CA GLU A 268 7.73 6.17 15.37
C GLU A 268 7.57 5.35 14.08
N PRO A 269 8.66 4.90 13.44
CA PRO A 269 8.59 4.09 12.24
C PRO A 269 8.01 2.70 12.55
N ILE A 270 7.13 2.23 11.67
CA ILE A 270 6.57 0.87 11.71
C ILE A 270 7.13 0.11 10.51
N PRO A 271 7.98 -0.92 10.73
CA PRO A 271 8.42 -1.81 9.67
C PRO A 271 7.23 -2.60 9.12
N ILE A 272 6.98 -2.49 7.82
CA ILE A 272 5.87 -3.14 7.13
C ILE A 272 6.41 -3.74 5.82
N GLY A 273 6.22 -5.04 5.66
CA GLY A 273 6.64 -5.77 4.48
C GLY A 273 5.63 -5.64 3.35
N GLY A 274 6.12 -5.78 2.13
CA GLY A 274 5.29 -5.82 0.92
C GLY A 274 4.90 -7.22 0.52
N ASP A 275 4.18 -7.29 -0.59
CA ASP A 275 3.73 -8.53 -1.20
C ASP A 275 3.87 -8.44 -2.71
N ASP A 276 4.12 -9.58 -3.33
CA ASP A 276 4.24 -9.75 -4.77
C ASP A 276 3.13 -10.68 -5.23
N TYR A 277 2.32 -10.24 -6.19
CA TYR A 277 1.19 -11.00 -6.68
C TYR A 277 1.35 -11.29 -8.16
N GLN A 278 1.19 -12.56 -8.55
CA GLN A 278 1.30 -13.00 -9.93
C GLN A 278 -0.06 -13.41 -10.47
N PHE A 279 -0.39 -12.95 -11.68
CA PHE A 279 -1.53 -13.44 -12.45
C PHE A 279 -1.15 -13.61 -13.92
N THR A 280 -1.94 -14.39 -14.66
CA THR A 280 -1.68 -14.70 -16.06
C THR A 280 -2.68 -14.00 -16.97
N VAL A 281 -2.17 -13.26 -17.95
CA VAL A 281 -2.96 -12.67 -19.05
C VAL A 281 -2.92 -13.60 -20.24
N TYR A 282 -4.09 -13.92 -20.78
CA TYR A 282 -4.27 -14.83 -21.91
C TYR A 282 -4.54 -14.06 -23.20
N HIS A 283 -4.16 -14.65 -24.33
CA HIS A 283 -4.53 -14.14 -25.65
C HIS A 283 -6.07 -13.93 -25.78
N PRO A 284 -6.57 -12.90 -26.51
CA PRO A 284 -8.02 -12.67 -26.70
C PRO A 284 -8.76 -13.87 -27.32
N ASP A 285 -8.15 -14.51 -28.31
CA ASP A 285 -8.66 -15.75 -28.93
C ASP A 285 -8.39 -17.02 -28.11
N ALA A 286 -7.79 -16.91 -26.91
CA ALA A 286 -7.65 -18.05 -26.02
C ALA A 286 -9.06 -18.57 -25.71
N LYS A 287 -9.37 -19.76 -26.24
CA LYS A 287 -10.61 -20.42 -25.88
C LYS A 287 -10.47 -20.88 -24.44
N THR A 288 -11.32 -20.38 -23.55
CA THR A 288 -11.62 -21.08 -22.31
C THR A 288 -12.32 -22.40 -22.67
N ASN A 289 -11.55 -23.40 -23.05
CA ASN A 289 -11.77 -24.63 -22.32
C ASN A 289 -11.23 -24.30 -20.94
N PRO A 290 -12.02 -24.35 -19.85
CA PRO A 290 -11.39 -24.48 -18.56
C PRO A 290 -10.44 -25.66 -18.73
N VAL A 291 -9.13 -25.37 -18.73
CA VAL A 291 -8.11 -26.40 -18.65
C VAL A 291 -8.19 -26.84 -17.20
N THR A 292 -9.26 -27.57 -16.87
CA THR A 292 -9.07 -28.71 -16.00
C THR A 292 -8.12 -29.57 -16.82
N ASP A 293 -6.85 -29.59 -16.43
CA ASP A 293 -5.99 -30.69 -16.81
C ASP A 293 -6.84 -31.97 -16.62
N PRO A 294 -7.07 -32.78 -17.66
CA PRO A 294 -7.84 -34.01 -17.53
C PRO A 294 -7.31 -34.93 -16.42
N ASP A 295 -6.06 -34.71 -15.99
CA ASP A 295 -5.37 -35.42 -14.91
C ASP A 295 -5.43 -34.72 -13.52
N GLU A 296 -5.78 -33.44 -13.39
CA GLU A 296 -6.05 -32.79 -12.09
C GLU A 296 -7.55 -32.79 -11.75
N ARG A 297 -8.16 -33.98 -11.75
CA ARG A 297 -9.52 -34.12 -11.22
C ARG A 297 -9.51 -33.84 -9.71
N LEU A 298 -10.00 -32.66 -9.32
CA LEU A 298 -10.18 -32.29 -7.91
C LEU A 298 -11.09 -33.28 -7.16
N PHE A 299 -11.97 -33.98 -7.90
CA PHE A 299 -12.84 -35.02 -7.36
C PHE A 299 -13.09 -36.16 -8.35
N THR A 300 -13.41 -37.34 -7.82
CA THR A 300 -13.98 -38.47 -8.54
C THR A 300 -15.46 -38.61 -8.18
N VAL A 301 -16.24 -39.12 -9.13
CA VAL A 301 -17.67 -39.40 -8.92
C VAL A 301 -18.04 -40.74 -9.51
N TYR A 302 -18.81 -41.52 -8.75
CA TYR A 302 -19.29 -42.84 -9.15
C TYR A 302 -20.52 -43.26 -8.32
N PRO A 303 -21.37 -44.17 -8.83
CA PRO A 303 -21.36 -44.65 -10.22
C PRO A 303 -21.82 -43.53 -11.18
N ASN A 304 -21.42 -43.63 -12.44
CA ASN A 304 -21.98 -42.84 -13.53
C ASN A 304 -22.06 -43.78 -14.75
N PRO A 305 -23.25 -44.23 -15.17
CA PRO A 305 -24.59 -43.76 -14.75
C PRO A 305 -24.98 -44.12 -13.30
N VAL A 306 -25.95 -43.39 -12.72
CA VAL A 306 -26.43 -43.53 -11.32
C VAL A 306 -27.96 -43.66 -11.27
N GLN A 307 -28.48 -44.42 -10.29
CA GLN A 307 -29.94 -44.59 -10.08
C GLN A 307 -30.39 -43.99 -8.74
N GLU A 308 -29.68 -44.28 -7.64
CA GLU A 308 -30.14 -43.92 -6.29
C GLU A 308 -29.24 -42.89 -5.61
N GLU A 309 -27.93 -43.17 -5.55
CA GLU A 309 -26.96 -42.37 -4.79
C GLU A 309 -25.65 -42.20 -5.56
N LEU A 310 -25.14 -40.98 -5.55
CA LEU A 310 -23.90 -40.58 -6.18
C LEU A 310 -22.82 -40.36 -5.10
N ARG A 311 -21.68 -41.05 -5.22
CA ARG A 311 -20.54 -40.86 -4.32
C ARG A 311 -19.54 -39.91 -4.95
N ILE A 312 -19.20 -38.85 -4.22
CA ILE A 312 -18.26 -37.80 -4.61
C ILE A 312 -17.08 -37.85 -3.64
N GLU A 313 -15.87 -38.06 -4.16
CA GLU A 313 -14.63 -38.08 -3.37
C GLU A 313 -13.66 -37.03 -3.91
N ALA A 314 -13.16 -36.14 -3.06
CA ALA A 314 -12.24 -35.07 -3.42
C ALA A 314 -10.93 -35.16 -2.62
N GLN A 315 -9.86 -34.57 -3.17
CA GLN A 315 -8.57 -34.50 -2.46
C GLN A 315 -8.56 -33.45 -1.34
N LYS A 316 -9.41 -32.43 -1.46
CA LYS A 316 -9.59 -31.32 -0.51
C LYS A 316 -11.03 -31.25 -0.03
N ILE A 317 -11.26 -30.47 1.05
CA ILE A 317 -12.59 -30.36 1.64
C ILE A 317 -13.59 -29.78 0.64
N ILE A 318 -14.70 -30.49 0.43
CA ILE A 318 -15.83 -30.04 -0.38
C ILE A 318 -16.65 -29.06 0.46
N LYS A 319 -16.88 -27.85 -0.08
CA LYS A 319 -17.67 -26.79 0.58
C LYS A 319 -19.09 -26.69 0.01
N LYS A 320 -19.25 -27.01 -1.27
CA LYS A 320 -20.52 -26.89 -1.99
C LYS A 320 -20.61 -27.87 -3.15
N ILE A 321 -21.81 -28.41 -3.37
CA ILE A 321 -22.15 -29.23 -4.53
C ILE A 321 -23.41 -28.64 -5.17
N ILE A 322 -23.42 -28.53 -6.50
CA ILE A 322 -24.59 -28.11 -7.26
C ILE A 322 -24.78 -29.08 -8.42
N LEU A 323 -26.00 -29.55 -8.60
CA LEU A 323 -26.39 -30.33 -9.78
C LEU A 323 -27.29 -29.49 -10.68
N TYR A 324 -26.88 -29.28 -11.93
CA TYR A 324 -27.62 -28.52 -12.92
C TYR A 324 -28.29 -29.44 -13.95
N ASP A 325 -29.47 -29.07 -14.42
CA ASP A 325 -30.00 -29.62 -15.67
C ASP A 325 -29.28 -29.04 -16.91
N LEU A 326 -29.58 -29.55 -18.10
CA LEU A 326 -28.99 -29.07 -19.36
C LEU A 326 -29.36 -27.62 -19.73
N LEU A 327 -30.34 -27.03 -19.03
CA LEU A 327 -30.72 -25.63 -19.19
C LEU A 327 -30.01 -24.73 -18.16
N GLY A 328 -29.09 -25.28 -17.37
CA GLY A 328 -28.35 -24.55 -16.33
C GLY A 328 -29.16 -24.26 -15.07
N ARG A 329 -30.32 -24.89 -14.88
CA ARG A 329 -31.13 -24.70 -13.68
C ARG A 329 -30.60 -25.61 -12.56
N PRO A 330 -30.33 -25.09 -11.35
CA PRO A 330 -29.89 -25.91 -10.23
C PRO A 330 -31.06 -26.79 -9.76
N MET A 331 -30.90 -28.09 -9.92
CA MET A 331 -31.86 -29.13 -9.53
C MET A 331 -31.61 -29.62 -8.11
N LEU A 332 -30.35 -29.54 -7.65
CA LEU A 332 -29.94 -29.90 -6.30
C LEU A 332 -28.80 -28.99 -5.86
N VAL A 333 -28.84 -28.50 -4.62
CA VAL A 333 -27.78 -27.67 -4.03
C VAL A 333 -27.50 -28.14 -2.60
N GLU A 334 -26.27 -28.57 -2.35
CA GLU A 334 -25.75 -28.84 -1.02
C GLU A 334 -24.66 -27.82 -0.70
N SER A 335 -24.70 -27.24 0.49
CA SER A 335 -23.80 -26.14 0.88
C SER A 335 -23.38 -26.27 2.34
N ARG A 336 -22.28 -25.61 2.70
CA ARG A 336 -21.67 -25.71 4.05
C ARG A 336 -21.22 -27.14 4.38
N LEU A 337 -20.75 -27.83 3.35
CA LEU A 337 -20.12 -29.14 3.49
C LEU A 337 -18.72 -28.95 4.08
N ASP A 338 -18.26 -29.94 4.82
CA ASP A 338 -16.93 -29.94 5.45
C ASP A 338 -16.36 -31.37 5.47
N SER A 339 -16.45 -32.04 4.34
CA SER A 339 -15.99 -33.42 4.16
C SER A 339 -15.27 -33.55 2.81
N THR A 340 -14.30 -34.46 2.74
CA THR A 340 -13.67 -34.88 1.47
C THR A 340 -14.47 -35.93 0.73
N GLU A 341 -15.51 -36.49 1.37
CA GLU A 341 -16.39 -37.50 0.79
C GLU A 341 -17.85 -37.14 1.08
N ILE A 342 -18.69 -37.19 0.03
CA ILE A 342 -20.13 -36.91 0.13
C ILE A 342 -20.91 -38.00 -0.60
N GLN A 343 -21.98 -38.45 0.03
CA GLN A 343 -23.02 -39.27 -0.60
C GLN A 343 -24.21 -38.37 -0.91
N LEU A 344 -24.58 -38.30 -2.18
CA LEU A 344 -25.61 -37.42 -2.70
C LEU A 344 -26.79 -38.26 -3.21
N PRO A 345 -27.95 -38.26 -2.54
CA PRO A 345 -29.15 -38.91 -3.03
C PRO A 345 -29.66 -38.23 -4.31
N VAL A 346 -29.93 -39.00 -5.35
CA VAL A 346 -30.43 -38.50 -6.65
C VAL A 346 -31.75 -39.13 -7.10
N MET A 347 -32.34 -40.01 -6.27
CA MET A 347 -33.57 -40.75 -6.58
C MET A 347 -34.78 -39.87 -6.92
N ASP A 348 -34.85 -38.66 -6.37
CA ASP A 348 -35.95 -37.72 -6.60
C ASP A 348 -35.78 -36.90 -7.89
N LEU A 349 -34.67 -37.07 -8.60
CA LEU A 349 -34.37 -36.34 -9.83
C LEU A 349 -34.86 -37.11 -11.07
N PRO A 350 -35.47 -36.43 -12.06
CA PRO A 350 -35.85 -37.08 -13.31
C PRO A 350 -34.65 -37.73 -14.04
N PRO A 351 -34.83 -38.89 -14.69
CA PRO A 351 -33.78 -39.46 -15.53
C PRO A 351 -33.33 -38.50 -16.61
N GLY A 352 -32.02 -38.38 -16.80
CA GLY A 352 -31.44 -37.41 -17.74
C GLY A 352 -29.96 -37.12 -17.50
N LEU A 353 -29.41 -36.28 -18.36
CA LEU A 353 -28.03 -35.79 -18.26
C LEU A 353 -28.01 -34.52 -17.39
N TYR A 354 -27.08 -34.49 -16.43
CA TYR A 354 -26.89 -33.39 -15.51
C TYR A 354 -25.43 -32.96 -15.46
N LEU A 355 -25.19 -31.69 -15.12
CA LEU A 355 -23.85 -31.18 -14.84
C LEU A 355 -23.66 -31.05 -13.33
N LEU A 356 -22.78 -31.86 -12.76
CA LEU A 356 -22.36 -31.79 -11.37
C LEU A 356 -21.21 -30.80 -11.22
N GLN A 357 -21.37 -29.77 -10.42
CA GLN A 357 -20.32 -28.83 -10.02
C GLN A 357 -19.97 -29.06 -8.55
N VAL A 358 -18.68 -29.21 -8.26
CA VAL A 358 -18.15 -29.40 -6.91
C VAL A 358 -17.15 -28.28 -6.62
N GLN A 359 -17.39 -27.54 -5.54
CA GLN A 359 -16.49 -26.52 -5.02
C GLN A 359 -15.75 -27.08 -3.81
N THR A 360 -14.42 -27.05 -3.90
CA THR A 360 -13.51 -27.46 -2.82
C THR A 360 -12.68 -26.27 -2.35
N GLU A 361 -11.89 -26.45 -1.28
CA GLU A 361 -10.86 -25.48 -0.87
C GLU A 361 -9.75 -25.28 -1.92
N GLY A 362 -9.66 -26.14 -2.94
CA GLY A 362 -8.69 -26.00 -4.03
C GLY A 362 -9.26 -25.48 -5.34
N GLY A 363 -10.52 -25.04 -5.36
CA GLY A 363 -11.18 -24.56 -6.57
C GLY A 363 -12.44 -25.34 -6.93
N ILE A 364 -12.98 -25.00 -8.11
CA ILE A 364 -14.26 -25.51 -8.63
C ILE A 364 -13.98 -26.44 -9.80
N SER A 365 -14.63 -27.60 -9.83
CA SER A 365 -14.57 -28.52 -10.97
C SER A 365 -15.96 -29.06 -11.29
N SER A 366 -16.20 -29.45 -12.55
CA SER A 366 -17.49 -29.93 -13.03
C SER A 366 -17.40 -31.26 -13.78
N ARG A 367 -18.45 -32.09 -13.70
CA ARG A 367 -18.53 -33.39 -14.37
C ARG A 367 -19.95 -33.70 -14.82
N GLU A 368 -20.09 -34.20 -16.04
CA GLU A 368 -21.36 -34.72 -16.54
C GLU A 368 -21.72 -36.04 -15.84
N ILE A 369 -22.97 -36.16 -15.40
CA ILE A 369 -23.52 -37.39 -14.82
C ILE A 369 -24.83 -37.77 -15.49
N LEU A 370 -25.02 -39.08 -15.71
CA LEU A 370 -26.26 -39.64 -16.23
C LEU A 370 -27.05 -40.25 -15.08
N ILE A 371 -28.26 -39.76 -14.84
CA ILE A 371 -29.23 -40.34 -13.91
C ILE A 371 -30.20 -41.21 -14.72
N GLU A 372 -30.39 -42.48 -14.35
CA GLU A 372 -31.24 -43.47 -15.03
C GLU A 372 -32.56 -43.77 -14.31
#